data_AF-A0A258BQK6-F1
#
_entry.id   AF-A0A258BQK6-F1
#
_cell.length_a   1.000
_cell.length_b   1.000
_cell.length_c   1.000
_cell.angle_alpha   90.00
_cell.angle_beta   90.00
_cell.angle_gamma   90.00
#
_symmetry.space_group_name_H-M   'P 1'
#
loop_
_entity.id
_entity.type
_entity.pdbx_description
1 polymer ?
#
loop_
_entity_poly.entity_id
_entity_poly.type
_entity_poly.pdbx_seq_one_letter_code
_entity_poly.pdbx_strand_id
1 'polypeptide(L)' 'RRHGRLIAREMDLFAPPSWLAVHIGQNNYPEGLDPLIEHRGIDAREYLAKLRAGMAAEAARLPSHETYIAGLIGAAAAA' A
#
# COMPACT_ATOMS: atom_id res chain seq x y z
N ARG A 1 -1.78 3.73 -19.46
CA ARG A 1 -2.17 5.16 -19.50
C ARG A 1 -3.69 5.35 -19.36
N ARG A 2 -4.51 4.83 -20.28
CA ARG A 2 -5.96 5.12 -20.30
C ARG A 2 -6.75 4.74 -19.03
N HIS A 3 -6.53 3.57 -18.43
CA HIS A 3 -7.35 3.08 -17.31
C HIS A 3 -6.56 2.46 -16.14
N GLY A 4 -5.31 2.89 -15.92
CA GLY A 4 -4.53 2.47 -14.74
C GLY A 4 -4.23 0.97 -14.60
N ARG A 5 -4.39 0.16 -15.66
CA ARG A 5 -4.11 -1.29 -15.60
C ARG A 5 -2.62 -1.58 -15.45
N LEU A 6 -2.30 -2.47 -14.52
CA LEU A 6 -0.96 -2.99 -14.25
C LEU A 6 -1.00 -4.50 -14.43
N ILE A 7 -0.36 -5.00 -15.49
CA ILE A 7 -0.42 -6.42 -15.89
C ILE A 7 0.91 -7.06 -15.49
N ALA A 8 0.84 -8.03 -14.56
CA ALA A 8 2.00 -8.82 -14.17
C ALA A 8 2.35 -9.87 -15.23
N ARG A 9 3.64 -10.14 -15.40
CA ARG A 9 4.19 -11.23 -16.20
C ARG A 9 4.91 -12.24 -15.29
N GLU A 10 5.06 -13.47 -15.75
CA GLU A 10 5.54 -14.60 -14.94
C GLU A 10 6.88 -14.36 -14.23
N MET A 11 7.78 -13.58 -14.84
CA MET A 11 9.13 -13.31 -14.32
C MET A 11 9.33 -11.85 -13.89
N ASP A 12 8.24 -11.11 -13.63
CA ASP A 12 8.36 -9.72 -13.16
C ASP A 12 8.86 -9.67 -11.71
N LEU A 13 9.96 -8.95 -11.48
CA LEU A 13 10.50 -8.68 -10.15
C LEU A 13 9.55 -7.82 -9.29
N PHE A 14 8.83 -6.90 -9.93
CA PHE A 14 7.93 -5.96 -9.26
C PHE A 14 6.47 -6.34 -9.55
N ALA A 15 5.74 -6.66 -8.49
CA ALA A 15 4.31 -6.91 -8.55
C ALA A 15 3.52 -5.62 -8.89
N PRO A 16 2.25 -5.74 -9.34
CA PRO A 16 1.41 -4.59 -9.65
C PRO A 16 1.33 -3.52 -8.54
N PRO A 17 1.26 -3.84 -7.23
CA PRO A 17 1.28 -2.81 -6.18
C PRO A 17 2.57 -1.97 -6.16
N SER A 18 3.71 -2.57 -6.48
CA SER A 18 4.99 -1.84 -6.56
C SER A 18 4.98 -0.85 -7.72
N TRP A 19 4.48 -1.27 -8.89
CA TRP A 19 4.32 -0.37 -10.03
C TRP A 19 3.30 0.74 -9.75
N LEU A 20 2.21 0.45 -9.04
CA LEU A 20 1.24 1.45 -8.60
C LEU A 20 1.91 2.53 -7.74
N ALA A 21 2.73 2.10 -6.76
CA ALA A 21 3.46 3.03 -5.88
C ALA A 21 4.41 3.94 -6.67
N VAL A 22 5.14 3.41 -7.66
CA VAL A 22 6.02 4.20 -8.54
C VAL A 22 5.22 5.20 -9.36
N HIS A 23 4.15 4.76 -10.03
CA HIS A 23 3.34 5.62 -10.88
C HIS A 23 2.72 6.78 -10.09
N ILE A 24 2.06 6.50 -8.97
CA ILE A 24 1.42 7.53 -8.14
C ILE A 24 2.46 8.42 -7.46
N GLY A 25 3.55 7.84 -6.93
CA GLY A 25 4.63 8.59 -6.30
C GLY A 25 5.35 9.56 -7.24
N GLN A 26 5.34 9.28 -8.54
CA GLN A 26 5.88 10.15 -9.60
C GLN A 26 4.80 11.01 -10.29
N ASN A 27 3.58 11.07 -9.74
CA ASN A 27 2.44 11.80 -10.32
C ASN A 27 2.05 11.37 -11.74
N ASN A 28 2.34 10.12 -12.11
CA ASN A 28 1.93 9.52 -13.38
C ASN A 28 0.54 8.86 -13.21
N TYR A 29 -0.49 9.70 -13.18
CA TYR A 29 -1.88 9.27 -13.03
C TYR A 29 -2.47 8.74 -14.34
N PRO A 30 -3.41 7.77 -14.28
CA PRO A 30 -4.15 7.37 -15.46
C PRO A 30 -5.13 8.46 -15.90
N GLU A 31 -5.47 8.47 -17.19
CA GLU A 31 -6.43 9.42 -17.77
C GLU A 31 -7.88 9.12 -17.34
N GLY A 32 -8.16 7.88 -16.94
CA GLY A 32 -9.45 7.42 -16.46
C GLY A 32 -9.32 6.20 -15.54
N LEU A 33 -10.45 5.80 -14.97
CA LEU A 33 -10.58 4.62 -14.11
C LEU A 33 -10.99 3.39 -14.93
N ASP A 34 -11.03 2.21 -14.30
CA ASP A 34 -11.62 1.04 -14.97
C ASP A 34 -13.12 1.27 -15.19
N PRO A 35 -13.68 1.07 -16.41
CA PRO A 35 -15.08 1.36 -16.71
C PRO A 35 -16.08 0.65 -15.80
N LEU A 36 -15.71 -0.50 -15.23
CA LEU A 36 -16.60 -1.24 -14.34
C LEU A 36 -16.87 -0.50 -13.02
N ILE A 37 -16.06 0.50 -12.66
CA ILE A 37 -16.25 1.26 -11.42
C ILE A 37 -17.59 2.00 -11.38
N GLU A 38 -18.11 2.41 -12.54
CA GLU A 38 -19.38 3.14 -12.66
C GLU A 38 -20.58 2.29 -12.25
N HIS A 39 -20.48 0.96 -12.38
CA HIS A 39 -21.54 0.03 -12.02
C HIS A 39 -21.56 -0.34 -10.53
N ARG A 40 -20.58 0.13 -9.74
CA ARG A 40 -20.43 -0.24 -8.33
C ARG A 40 -21.62 0.22 -7.46
N GLY A 41 -22.24 1.35 -7.79
CA GLY A 41 -23.45 1.86 -7.12
C GLY A 41 -23.30 2.23 -5.63
N ILE A 42 -22.09 2.18 -5.08
CA ILE A 42 -21.79 2.49 -3.67
C ILE A 42 -20.58 3.43 -3.57
N ASP A 43 -20.57 4.29 -2.54
CA ASP A 43 -19.43 5.14 -2.21
C ASP A 43 -18.27 4.30 -1.65
N ALA A 44 -17.04 4.57 -2.09
CA ALA A 44 -15.84 3.85 -1.64
C ALA A 44 -15.22 4.49 -0.38
N ARG A 45 -15.57 5.74 -0.07
CA ARG A 45 -14.90 6.52 0.99
C ARG A 45 -14.99 5.86 2.36
N GLU A 46 -16.14 5.31 2.72
CA GLU A 46 -16.30 4.62 4.01
C GLU A 46 -15.40 3.37 4.09
N TYR A 47 -15.32 2.60 3.01
CA TYR A 47 -14.47 1.42 2.95
C TYR A 47 -12.99 1.80 3.01
N LEU A 48 -12.57 2.83 2.26
CA LEU A 48 -11.20 3.36 2.31
C LEU A 48 -10.86 3.91 3.70
N ALA A 49 -11.79 4.55 4.39
CA ALA A 49 -11.61 5.01 5.76
C ALA A 49 -11.39 3.85 6.74
N LYS A 50 -12.17 2.76 6.60
CA LYS A 50 -11.96 1.54 7.40
C LYS A 50 -10.58 0.91 7.16
N LEU A 51 -10.13 0.83 5.90
CA LEU A 51 -8.80 0.35 5.56
C LEU A 51 -7.71 1.22 6.19
N ARG A 52 -7.83 2.55 6.09
CA ARG A 52 -6.89 3.50 6.71
C ARG A 52 -6.84 3.32 8.23
N ALA A 53 -7.99 3.19 8.88
CA ALA A 53 -8.07 3.00 10.33
C ALA A 53 -7.40 1.68 10.76
N GLY A 54 -7.64 0.59 10.03
CA GLY A 54 -6.98 -0.69 10.27
C GLY A 54 -5.46 -0.61 10.16
N MET A 55 -4.94 -0.01 9.08
CA MET A 55 -3.50 0.17 8.90
C MET A 55 -2.87 0.99 10.03
N ALA A 56 -3.50 2.10 10.43
CA ALA A 56 -3.01 2.95 11.52
C ALA A 56 -3.03 2.22 12.87
N ALA A 57 -4.09 1.45 13.16
CA ALA A 57 -4.24 0.71 14.39
C ALA A 57 -3.22 -0.43 14.53
N GLU A 58 -2.86 -1.11 13.44
CA GLU A 58 -1.80 -2.12 13.44
C GLU A 58 -0.42 -1.47 13.58
N ALA A 59 -0.14 -0.40 12.82
CA ALA A 59 1.13 0.32 12.91
C ALA A 59 1.41 0.83 14.34
N ALA A 60 0.38 1.30 15.05
CA ALA A 60 0.50 1.76 16.43
C ALA A 60 0.80 0.64 17.45
N ARG A 61 0.54 -0.63 17.10
CA ARG A 61 0.84 -1.80 17.96
C ARG A 61 2.23 -2.35 17.74
N LEU A 62 2.90 -1.98 16.65
CA LEU A 62 4.24 -2.46 16.33
C LEU A 62 5.28 -1.70 17.15
N PRO A 63 6.35 -2.37 17.58
CA PRO A 63 7.49 -1.68 18.19
C PRO A 63 8.15 -0.75 17.17
N SER A 64 8.95 0.20 17.68
CA SER A 64 9.86 0.94 16.83
C SER A 64 10.84 -0.01 16.14
N HIS A 65 11.41 0.44 15.02
CA HIS A 65 12.43 -0.33 14.30
C HIS A 65 13.63 -0.68 15.20
N GLU A 66 14.10 0.28 15.99
CA GLU A 66 15.21 0.10 16.93
C GLU A 66 14.89 -0.95 17.99
N THR A 67 13.73 -0.83 18.63
CA THR A 67 13.26 -1.80 19.65
C THR A 67 13.15 -3.21 19.08
N TYR A 68 12.64 -3.33 17.84
CA TYR A 68 12.52 -4.61 17.17
C TYR A 68 13.90 -5.24 16.89
N ILE A 69 14.85 -4.46 16.37
CA ILE A 69 16.22 -4.94 16.14
C ILE A 69 16.88 -5.37 17.44
N ALA A 70 16.83 -4.55 18.49
CA ALA A 70 17.46 -4.86 19.78
C ALA A 70 16.97 -6.21 20.34
N GLY A 71 15.66 -6.46 20.26
CA GLY A 71 15.05 -7.73 20.67
C GLY A 71 15.44 -8.93 19.79
N LEU A 72 15.66 -8.73 18.49
CA LEU A 72 16.10 -9.79 17.56
C LEU A 72 17.57 -10.18 17.74
N ILE A 73 18.45 -9.20 17.92
CA ILE A 73 19.91 -9.43 17.95
C ILE A 73 20.47 -9.60 19.38
N GLY A 74 19.63 -9.50 20.40
CA GLY A 74 20.02 -9.64 21.80
C GLY A 74 20.89 -8.49 22.33
N ALA A 75 20.87 -7.33 21.66
CA ALA A 75 21.57 -6.15 22.14
C ALA A 75 20.78 -5.60 23.34
N ALA A 76 21.34 -5.75 24.55
CA ALA A 76 20.84 -5.04 25.72
C ALA A 76 20.82 -3.54 25.41
N ALA A 77 19.69 -2.88 25.68
CA ALA A 77 19.58 -1.43 25.56
C ALA A 77 20.74 -0.79 26.33
N ALA A 78 21.60 -0.06 25.62
CA ALA A 78 22.67 0.70 26.25
C ALA A 78 22.02 1.75 27.15
N ALA A 79 22.38 1.69 28.44
CA ALA A 79 21.92 2.59 29.50
C ALA A 79 22.38 4.04 29.27
#